data_AF-A0A969FVS1-F1
#
_entry.id   AF-A0A969FVS1-F1
#
_cell.length_a   1.000
_cell.length_b   1.000
_cell.length_c   1.000
_cell.angle_alpha   90.00
_cell.angle_beta   90.00
_cell.angle_gamma   90.00
#
_symmetry.space_group_name_H-M   'P 1'
#
loop_
_entity.id
_entity.type
_entity.pdbx_description
1 polymer ?
#
loop_
_entity_poly.entity_id
_entity_poly.type
_entity_poly.pdbx_seq_one_letter_code
_entity_poly.pdbx_strand_id
1 'polypeptide(L)'
;MNQKRLPHQPSQPVQVQTYALLRVLLLATLLIAIALFAARLPRPVQAQDISPFPAWSSAENDSTTSVAWGDVDSDGDLDLAVGNRLGSTRLYLSEQGTLFSSPAWNSYIEYRSDVSTSSVAWGDVDSDGDLDLAVGDDGDTNRLYRNDQGTLTTEAVWS
;
A
#
# COMPACT_ATOMS: atom_id res chain seq x y z
N MET A 1 28.82 -82.45 4.87
CA MET A 1 27.99 -81.23 4.81
C MET A 1 28.56 -80.21 5.78
N ASN A 2 29.37 -79.26 5.31
CA ASN A 2 29.92 -78.18 6.15
C ASN A 2 29.11 -76.90 5.90
N GLN A 3 28.35 -76.47 6.90
CA GLN A 3 27.64 -75.19 6.85
C GLN A 3 28.63 -74.06 7.16
N LYS A 4 28.86 -73.19 6.16
CA LYS A 4 29.56 -71.92 6.32
C LYS A 4 28.73 -71.02 7.25
N ARG A 5 29.24 -70.71 8.45
CA ARG A 5 28.67 -69.63 9.27
C ARG A 5 28.99 -68.28 8.60
N LEU A 6 27.95 -67.46 8.44
CA LEU A 6 28.08 -66.08 7.97
C LEU A 6 28.78 -65.22 9.05
N PRO A 7 29.65 -64.26 8.66
CA PRO A 7 30.36 -63.42 9.61
C PRO A 7 29.39 -62.48 10.36
N HIS A 8 29.61 -62.36 11.66
CA HIS A 8 28.86 -61.46 12.53
C HIS A 8 29.32 -60.02 12.26
N GLN A 9 28.39 -59.17 11.81
CA GLN A 9 28.67 -57.76 11.54
C GLN A 9 28.73 -56.99 12.87
N PRO A 10 29.84 -56.30 13.20
CA PRO A 10 29.96 -55.59 14.46
C PRO A 10 28.95 -54.45 14.55
N SER A 11 28.21 -54.38 15.65
CA SER A 11 27.34 -53.26 15.99
C SER A 11 28.18 -51.99 16.15
N GLN A 12 27.88 -50.96 15.36
CA GLN A 12 28.51 -49.64 15.51
C GLN A 12 28.27 -49.10 16.93
N PRO A 13 29.29 -48.49 17.59
CA PRO A 13 29.14 -47.97 18.94
C PRO A 13 28.15 -46.81 18.97
N VAL A 14 27.20 -46.86 19.92
CA VAL A 14 26.09 -45.90 20.10
C VAL A 14 26.54 -44.43 20.00
N GLN A 15 27.73 -44.11 20.49
CA GLN A 15 28.30 -42.75 20.42
C GLN A 15 28.49 -42.24 18.98
N VAL A 16 28.96 -43.08 18.05
CA VAL A 16 29.14 -42.69 16.63
C VAL A 16 27.79 -42.33 16.00
N GLN A 17 26.74 -43.07 16.36
CA GLN A 17 25.38 -42.82 15.89
C GLN A 17 24.79 -41.52 16.48
N THR A 18 25.14 -41.18 17.73
CA THR A 18 24.70 -39.92 18.36
C THR A 18 25.38 -38.69 17.73
N TYR A 19 26.68 -38.76 17.43
CA TYR A 19 27.39 -37.68 16.73
C TYR A 19 26.89 -37.47 15.30
N ALA A 20 26.54 -38.55 14.60
CA ALA A 20 25.95 -38.47 13.27
C ALA A 20 24.59 -37.75 13.30
N LEU A 21 23.71 -38.10 14.25
CA LEU A 21 22.40 -37.47 14.40
C LEU A 21 22.51 -35.99 14.77
N LEU A 22 23.41 -35.64 15.70
CA LEU A 22 23.62 -34.24 16.13
C LEU A 22 24.13 -33.36 14.96
N ARG A 23 25.03 -33.89 14.13
CA ARG A 23 25.51 -33.18 12.93
C ARG A 23 24.40 -32.92 11.93
N VAL A 24 23.52 -33.88 11.69
CA VAL A 24 22.37 -33.72 10.77
C VAL A 24 21.40 -32.67 11.30
N LEU A 25 21.11 -32.66 12.61
CA LEU A 25 20.26 -31.65 13.23
C LEU A 25 20.83 -30.24 13.12
N LEU A 26 22.13 -30.07 13.43
CA LEU A 26 22.80 -28.76 13.31
C LEU A 26 22.79 -28.24 11.87
N LEU A 27 23.06 -29.10 10.89
CA LEU A 27 22.99 -28.75 9.48
C LEU A 27 21.56 -28.36 9.06
N ALA A 28 20.54 -29.10 9.51
CA ALA A 28 19.15 -28.78 9.22
C ALA A 28 18.74 -27.43 9.81
N THR A 29 19.10 -27.14 11.07
CA THR A 29 18.80 -25.84 11.69
C THR A 29 19.53 -24.68 11.00
N LEU A 30 20.77 -24.89 10.56
CA LEU A 30 21.53 -23.89 9.84
C LEU A 30 20.90 -23.61 8.46
N LEU A 31 20.49 -24.66 7.74
CA LEU A 31 19.79 -24.52 6.46
C LEU A 31 18.46 -23.79 6.59
N ILE A 32 17.68 -24.08 7.64
CA ILE A 32 16.43 -23.38 7.94
C ILE A 32 16.70 -21.91 8.28
N ALA A 33 17.71 -21.62 9.10
CA ALA A 33 18.08 -20.25 9.44
C ALA A 33 18.54 -19.45 8.19
N ILE A 34 19.32 -20.07 7.30
CA ILE A 34 19.74 -19.47 6.02
C ILE A 34 18.52 -19.22 5.12
N ALA A 35 17.60 -20.18 5.00
CA ALA A 35 16.39 -20.02 4.20
C ALA A 35 15.49 -18.90 4.74
N LEU A 36 15.31 -18.83 6.06
CA LEU A 36 14.55 -17.76 6.71
C LEU A 36 15.23 -16.39 6.57
N PHE A 37 16.56 -16.34 6.62
CA PHE A 37 17.31 -15.11 6.38
C PHE A 37 17.22 -14.67 4.91
N ALA A 38 17.38 -15.61 3.98
CA ALA A 38 17.26 -15.35 2.54
C ALA A 38 15.85 -14.89 2.15
N ALA A 39 14.80 -15.43 2.79
CA ALA A 39 13.42 -15.00 2.60
C ALA A 39 13.12 -13.60 3.18
N ARG A 40 13.99 -13.07 4.04
CA ARG A 40 13.94 -11.70 4.58
C ARG A 40 14.85 -10.74 3.84
N LEU A 41 15.66 -11.21 2.88
CA LEU A 41 16.40 -10.30 2.03
C LEU A 41 15.38 -9.54 1.17
N PRO A 42 15.46 -8.20 1.09
CA PRO A 42 14.69 -7.47 0.10
C PRO A 42 15.01 -8.08 -1.27
N ARG A 43 13.97 -8.38 -2.06
CA ARG A 43 14.18 -8.79 -3.44
C ARG A 43 15.07 -7.73 -4.09
N PRO A 44 16.10 -8.10 -4.87
CA PRO A 44 16.83 -7.11 -5.63
C PRO A 44 15.79 -6.31 -6.40
N VAL A 45 15.69 -5.01 -6.12
CA VAL A 45 14.84 -4.10 -6.88
C VAL A 45 15.42 -4.17 -8.28
N GLN A 46 14.79 -4.98 -9.13
CA GLN A 46 14.97 -4.87 -10.56
C GLN A 46 14.65 -3.42 -10.85
N ALA A 47 15.64 -2.68 -11.36
CA ALA A 47 15.43 -1.31 -11.80
C ALA A 47 14.15 -1.33 -12.63
N GLN A 48 13.09 -0.69 -12.11
CA GLN A 48 11.84 -0.62 -12.83
C GLN A 48 12.18 -0.02 -14.19
N ASP A 49 11.92 -0.79 -15.25
CA ASP A 49 11.96 -0.25 -16.60
C ASP A 49 11.08 0.99 -16.57
N ILE A 50 11.69 2.14 -16.84
CA ILE A 50 11.00 3.43 -16.79
C ILE A 50 10.06 3.43 -18.00
N SER A 51 8.84 2.95 -17.80
CA SER A 51 7.82 2.91 -18.85
C SER A 51 7.55 4.34 -19.30
N PRO A 52 7.59 4.64 -20.61
CA PRO A 52 7.18 5.95 -21.12
C PRO A 52 5.67 6.14 -21.04
N PHE A 53 4.92 5.06 -20.75
CA PHE A 53 3.48 5.12 -20.56
C PHE A 53 3.17 5.36 -19.09
N PRO A 54 2.18 6.22 -18.80
CA PRO A 54 1.71 6.38 -17.43
C PRO A 54 1.24 5.03 -16.89
N ALA A 55 1.56 4.74 -15.63
CA ALA A 55 1.08 3.54 -14.95
C ALA A 55 -0.44 3.58 -14.73
N TRP A 56 -1.02 4.79 -14.69
CA TRP A 56 -2.44 5.04 -14.49
C TRP A 56 -2.87 6.38 -15.10
N SER A 57 -4.15 6.48 -15.47
CA SER A 57 -4.81 7.73 -15.87
C SER A 57 -6.28 7.71 -15.47
N SER A 58 -6.83 8.86 -15.06
CA SER A 58 -8.27 9.04 -14.84
C SER A 58 -9.06 9.00 -16.16
N ALA A 59 -10.36 8.73 -16.07
CA ALA A 59 -11.26 8.75 -17.22
C ALA A 59 -11.70 10.18 -17.61
N GLU A 60 -11.68 11.10 -16.64
CA GLU A 60 -12.13 12.48 -16.80
C GLU A 60 -11.06 13.37 -17.45
N ASN A 61 -11.51 14.42 -18.15
CA ASN A 61 -10.65 15.33 -18.93
C ASN A 61 -10.71 16.78 -18.43
N ASP A 62 -10.88 16.97 -17.13
CA ASP A 62 -10.95 18.30 -16.52
C ASP A 62 -9.58 18.98 -16.47
N SER A 63 -9.61 20.31 -16.33
CA SER A 63 -8.40 21.10 -16.08
C SER A 63 -7.99 20.96 -14.61
N THR A 64 -7.22 19.93 -14.29
CA THR A 64 -6.64 19.72 -12.96
C THR A 64 -5.61 20.82 -12.63
N THR A 65 -5.74 21.42 -11.45
CA THR A 65 -4.91 22.52 -10.96
C THR A 65 -4.09 22.14 -9.74
N SER A 66 -4.52 21.13 -8.99
CA SER A 66 -3.87 20.70 -7.76
C SER A 66 -4.12 19.21 -7.50
N VAL A 67 -3.15 18.54 -6.87
CA VAL A 67 -3.27 17.15 -6.41
C VAL A 67 -2.57 16.99 -5.05
N ALA A 68 -3.07 16.10 -4.20
CA ALA A 68 -2.46 15.78 -2.91
C ALA A 68 -2.67 14.30 -2.53
N TRP A 69 -1.63 13.69 -1.95
CA TRP A 69 -1.66 12.31 -1.45
C TRP A 69 -2.03 12.27 0.03
N GLY A 70 -2.91 11.36 0.42
CA GLY A 70 -3.30 11.09 1.80
C GLY A 70 -3.94 9.70 1.90
N ASP A 71 -3.72 9.01 3.01
CA ASP A 71 -4.39 7.74 3.33
C ASP A 71 -5.75 8.07 3.95
N VAL A 72 -6.81 8.04 3.15
CA VAL A 72 -8.11 8.58 3.55
C VAL A 72 -8.91 7.56 4.36
N ASP A 73 -8.76 6.27 4.08
CA ASP A 73 -9.51 5.18 4.72
C ASP A 73 -8.67 4.36 5.72
N SER A 74 -7.46 4.82 6.02
CA SER A 74 -6.53 4.23 7.00
C SER A 74 -6.14 2.79 6.69
N ASP A 75 -6.09 2.43 5.40
CA ASP A 75 -5.69 1.10 4.95
C ASP A 75 -4.17 0.97 4.72
N GLY A 76 -3.45 2.10 4.75
CA GLY A 76 -2.00 2.19 4.60
C GLY A 76 -1.52 2.41 3.16
N ASP A 77 -2.42 2.43 2.18
CA ASP A 77 -2.17 2.88 0.83
C ASP A 77 -2.47 4.39 0.69
N LEU A 78 -1.82 5.07 -0.26
CA LEU A 78 -2.00 6.52 -0.44
C LEU A 78 -3.05 6.79 -1.53
N ASP A 79 -4.07 7.56 -1.18
CA ASP A 79 -5.14 7.99 -2.07
C ASP A 79 -4.89 9.39 -2.63
N LEU A 80 -5.54 9.68 -3.76
CA LEU A 80 -5.29 10.89 -4.54
C LEU A 80 -6.49 11.83 -4.52
N ALA A 81 -6.35 12.97 -3.83
CA ALA A 81 -7.23 14.12 -4.05
C ALA A 81 -6.81 14.90 -5.29
N VAL A 82 -7.79 15.33 -6.08
CA VAL A 82 -7.62 16.07 -7.34
C VAL A 82 -8.53 17.30 -7.34
N GLY A 83 -7.93 18.48 -7.32
CA GLY A 83 -8.61 19.76 -7.48
C GLY A 83 -8.74 20.15 -8.95
N ASN A 84 -9.95 20.51 -9.39
CA ASN A 84 -10.25 20.83 -10.77
C ASN A 84 -10.79 22.26 -10.93
N ARG A 85 -10.45 22.88 -12.06
CA ARG A 85 -10.96 24.18 -12.45
C ARG A 85 -12.34 24.04 -13.10
N LEU A 86 -13.32 24.85 -12.68
CA LEU A 86 -14.71 24.79 -13.17
C LEU A 86 -15.35 23.39 -13.03
N GLY A 87 -14.95 22.63 -12.02
CA GLY A 87 -15.33 21.24 -11.84
C GLY A 87 -15.20 20.78 -10.39
N SER A 88 -15.69 19.57 -10.12
CA SER A 88 -15.65 19.00 -8.77
C SER A 88 -14.22 18.64 -8.36
N THR A 89 -13.90 18.83 -7.07
CA THR A 89 -12.78 18.13 -6.44
C THR A 89 -13.11 16.64 -6.38
N ARG A 90 -12.12 15.77 -6.61
CA ARG A 90 -12.30 14.32 -6.64
C ARG A 90 -11.33 13.61 -5.72
N LEU A 91 -11.72 12.43 -5.26
CA LEU A 91 -10.88 11.49 -4.54
C LEU A 91 -10.83 10.17 -5.31
N TYR A 92 -9.63 9.69 -5.60
CA TYR A 92 -9.38 8.37 -6.16
C TYR A 92 -8.70 7.52 -5.09
N LEU A 93 -9.38 6.44 -4.69
CA LEU A 93 -8.79 5.47 -3.79
C LEU A 93 -7.74 4.63 -4.50
N SER A 94 -6.85 4.04 -3.72
CA SER A 94 -5.88 3.07 -4.17
C SER A 94 -6.03 1.74 -3.43
N GLU A 95 -5.50 0.68 -4.02
CA GLU A 95 -5.33 -0.60 -3.32
C GLU A 95 -3.99 -1.19 -3.75
N GLN A 96 -3.14 -1.49 -2.77
CA GLN A 96 -1.80 -2.05 -2.94
C GLN A 96 -0.95 -1.22 -3.93
N GLY A 97 -1.01 0.11 -3.80
CA GLY A 97 -0.32 1.06 -4.67
C GLY A 97 -0.88 1.23 -6.08
N THR A 98 -2.10 0.76 -6.35
CA THR A 98 -2.79 0.94 -7.65
C THR A 98 -4.05 1.80 -7.49
N LEU A 99 -4.14 2.93 -8.19
CA LEU A 99 -5.34 3.78 -8.17
C LEU A 99 -6.50 3.15 -8.95
N PHE A 100 -7.72 3.30 -8.44
CA PHE A 100 -8.94 3.02 -9.21
C PHE A 100 -9.13 4.06 -10.32
N SER A 101 -9.70 3.66 -11.46
CA SER A 101 -9.87 4.55 -12.63
C SER A 101 -11.05 5.52 -12.50
N SER A 102 -11.99 5.23 -11.61
CA SER A 102 -13.14 6.08 -11.30
C SER A 102 -12.97 6.74 -9.93
N PRO A 103 -13.40 8.00 -9.77
CA PRO A 103 -13.39 8.65 -8.48
C PRO A 103 -14.33 7.93 -7.51
N ALA A 104 -13.85 7.67 -6.30
CA ALA A 104 -14.66 7.13 -5.21
C ALA A 104 -15.57 8.21 -4.61
N TRP A 105 -15.15 9.47 -4.67
CA TRP A 105 -15.91 10.61 -4.16
C TRP A 105 -15.71 11.86 -5.02
N ASN A 106 -16.74 12.72 -5.03
CA ASN A 106 -16.72 14.02 -5.70
C ASN A 106 -17.36 15.08 -4.79
N SER A 107 -16.77 16.27 -4.74
CA SER A 107 -17.35 17.40 -4.02
C SER A 107 -18.66 17.83 -4.67
N TYR A 108 -19.66 18.19 -3.88
CA TYR A 108 -20.83 18.89 -4.40
C TYR A 108 -20.41 20.27 -4.93
N ILE A 109 -20.91 20.63 -6.12
CA ILE A 109 -20.83 21.97 -6.69
C ILE A 109 -22.27 22.41 -7.00
N GLU A 110 -22.77 23.41 -6.27
CA GLU A 110 -24.16 23.85 -6.37
C GLU A 110 -24.38 24.67 -7.64
N TYR A 111 -24.60 24.06 -8.82
CA TYR A 111 -24.96 24.71 -10.11
C TYR A 111 -24.09 25.90 -10.59
N ARG A 112 -23.11 26.34 -9.81
CA ARG A 112 -22.17 27.42 -10.01
C ARG A 112 -20.98 26.82 -10.73
N SER A 113 -21.11 26.77 -12.05
CA SER A 113 -20.09 26.26 -12.96
C SER A 113 -18.80 27.10 -13.00
N ASP A 114 -18.65 28.07 -12.09
CA ASP A 114 -17.53 29.00 -11.97
C ASP A 114 -16.55 28.67 -10.84
N VAL A 115 -16.89 27.77 -9.90
CA VAL A 115 -15.98 27.38 -8.81
C VAL A 115 -14.72 26.73 -9.39
N SER A 116 -13.56 27.27 -9.03
CA SER A 116 -12.27 26.82 -9.54
C SER A 116 -11.34 26.48 -8.40
N THR A 117 -11.12 25.20 -8.15
CA THR A 117 -10.14 24.78 -7.15
C THR A 117 -8.74 25.19 -7.58
N SER A 118 -7.98 25.76 -6.66
CA SER A 118 -6.60 26.21 -6.85
C SER A 118 -5.61 25.42 -5.98
N SER A 119 -6.08 24.85 -4.87
CA SER A 119 -5.27 24.08 -3.94
C SER A 119 -6.10 23.02 -3.23
N VAL A 120 -5.51 21.86 -2.97
CA VAL A 120 -6.04 20.84 -2.06
C VAL A 120 -4.96 20.44 -1.06
N ALA A 121 -5.36 20.15 0.18
CA ALA A 121 -4.47 19.68 1.23
C ALA A 121 -5.21 18.78 2.22
N TRP A 122 -4.47 17.81 2.78
CA TRP A 122 -4.96 16.91 3.81
C TRP A 122 -4.54 17.37 5.21
N GLY A 123 -5.39 17.15 6.21
CA GLY A 123 -5.05 17.31 7.61
C GLY A 123 -6.20 16.88 8.52
N ASP A 124 -5.86 16.33 9.68
CA ASP A 124 -6.83 15.98 10.73
C ASP A 124 -7.16 17.25 11.54
N VAL A 125 -8.31 17.85 11.29
CA VAL A 125 -8.68 19.18 11.85
C VAL A 125 -9.21 19.09 13.27
N ASP A 126 -9.77 17.95 13.65
CA ASP A 126 -10.49 17.78 14.92
C ASP A 126 -9.93 16.68 15.81
N SER A 127 -8.79 16.11 15.41
CA SER A 127 -7.99 15.16 16.17
C SER A 127 -8.70 13.83 16.43
N ASP A 128 -9.56 13.40 15.50
CA ASP A 128 -10.17 12.06 15.54
C ASP A 128 -9.32 10.98 14.87
N GLY A 129 -8.26 11.39 14.16
CA GLY A 129 -7.28 10.52 13.49
C GLY A 129 -7.56 10.30 12.01
N ASP A 130 -8.68 10.80 11.47
CA ASP A 130 -9.02 10.73 10.07
C ASP A 130 -8.52 11.98 9.32
N LEU A 131 -7.96 11.83 8.13
CA LEU A 131 -7.51 12.98 7.33
C LEU A 131 -8.70 13.69 6.69
N ASP A 132 -8.93 14.96 7.03
CA ASP A 132 -9.89 15.84 6.37
C ASP A 132 -9.30 16.52 5.13
N LEU A 133 -10.18 16.90 4.19
CA LEU A 133 -9.79 17.54 2.94
C LEU A 133 -10.11 19.04 2.96
N ALA A 134 -9.06 19.87 2.99
CA ALA A 134 -9.16 21.31 2.76
C ALA A 134 -9.03 21.63 1.27
N VAL A 135 -9.93 22.47 0.76
CA VAL A 135 -9.99 22.89 -0.64
C VAL A 135 -9.96 24.41 -0.71
N GLY A 136 -8.95 24.94 -1.39
CA GLY A 136 -8.82 26.37 -1.67
C GLY A 136 -9.38 26.71 -3.04
N ASP A 137 -10.41 27.55 -3.11
CA ASP A 137 -11.06 27.94 -4.36
C ASP A 137 -10.70 29.38 -4.77
N ASP A 138 -10.39 29.56 -6.04
CA ASP A 138 -10.04 30.86 -6.62
C ASP A 138 -11.31 31.71 -6.82
N GLY A 139 -11.39 32.84 -6.13
CA GLY A 139 -12.51 33.76 -6.22
C GLY A 139 -13.80 33.30 -5.54
N ASP A 140 -13.76 32.23 -4.74
CA ASP A 140 -14.89 31.71 -3.95
C ASP A 140 -14.45 31.37 -2.51
N THR A 141 -15.37 30.90 -1.66
CA THR A 141 -15.00 30.47 -0.31
C THR A 141 -14.25 29.15 -0.33
N ASN A 142 -13.22 29.04 0.51
CA ASN A 142 -12.53 27.77 0.75
C ASN A 142 -13.46 26.78 1.46
N ARG A 143 -13.36 25.50 1.10
CA ARG A 143 -14.21 24.42 1.60
C ARG A 143 -13.41 23.44 2.45
N LEU A 144 -14.01 22.93 3.52
CA LEU A 144 -13.49 21.82 4.31
C LEU A 144 -14.47 20.64 4.25
N TYR A 145 -13.98 19.48 3.86
CA TYR A 145 -14.73 18.23 3.85
C TYR A 145 -14.22 17.33 4.96
N ARG A 146 -15.10 16.98 5.89
CA ARG A 146 -14.76 16.13 7.02
C ARG A 146 -14.68 14.68 6.55
N ASN A 147 -13.71 13.94 7.08
CA ASN A 147 -13.62 12.51 6.91
C ASN A 147 -14.10 11.82 8.18
N ASP A 148 -15.09 10.94 8.07
CA ASP A 148 -15.52 10.09 9.18
C ASP A 148 -15.30 8.63 8.77
N GLN A 149 -14.23 8.02 9.29
CA GLN A 149 -13.86 6.61 9.07
C GLN A 149 -13.73 6.23 7.58
N GLY A 150 -12.99 7.03 6.81
CA GLY A 150 -12.74 6.79 5.38
C GLY A 150 -13.82 7.33 4.44
N THR A 151 -14.84 8.01 4.97
CA THR A 151 -15.91 8.60 4.18
C THR A 151 -15.90 10.11 4.29
N LEU A 152 -15.58 10.79 3.18
CA LEU A 152 -15.69 12.25 3.08
C LEU A 152 -17.16 12.70 3.00
N THR A 153 -17.50 13.78 3.72
CA THR A 153 -18.77 14.48 3.55
C THR A 153 -18.92 15.00 2.12
N THR A 154 -20.13 14.99 1.56
CA THR A 154 -20.36 15.51 0.18
C THR A 154 -20.50 17.02 0.13
N GLU A 155 -21.00 17.61 1.22
CA GLU A 155 -21.07 19.04 1.46
C GLU A 155 -19.90 19.47 2.34
N ALA A 156 -19.48 20.72 2.16
CA ALA A 156 -18.46 21.29 3.02
C ALA A 156 -19.05 21.50 4.43
N VAL A 157 -18.34 21.03 5.46
CA VAL A 157 -18.69 21.32 6.86
C VAL A 157 -18.33 22.76 7.26
N TRP A 158 -17.49 23.41 6.44
CA TRP A 158 -17.15 24.82 6.51
C TRP A 158 -16.96 25.39 5.11
N SER A 159 -17.64 26.50 4.80
CA SER A 159 -17.59 27.25 3.53
C SER A 159 -18.08 28.68 3.71
#